data_AF-A0A285N0B0-F1
#
_entry.id   AF-A0A285N0B0-F1
#
_cell.length_a   1.000
_cell.length_b   1.000
_cell.length_c   1.000
_cell.angle_alpha   90.00
_cell.angle_beta   90.00
_cell.angle_gamma   90.00
#
_symmetry.space_group_name_H-M   'P 1'
#
loop_
_entity.id
_entity.type
_entity.pdbx_description
1 polymer ?
#
loop_
_entity_poly.entity_id
_entity_poly.type
_entity_poly.pdbx_seq_one_letter_code
_entity_poly.pdbx_strand_id
1 'polypeptide(L)'
;MNKKGFTLIELAMVLVIVGLLLGLGLTAFSILVKRAKVKETKEKVNAAVEAVLGYTYSTSKLPDLTKFSSIVREKKDAYGKDLVYIYDSGLTDYCGRLNTHITVEICSDAACTSPTQTVENVAFIVLSGDGNFNNQTAGSEEVSTDKTIKVYEYGVNVDNYSGDFARVEAYDDIVKWVTIEELHEKEACKPLKIDNYQNLPDAVEDTPYSAKVSVSGGKPPYTFGTWNSGSCNTGSRWSGYGLSLQSDGYITGTVNFDNDSNAGSITDCSGEITVDNVCVKDSLGDEINTPSSITIKVKPQPVKILTEVLPTAYEGSDYNVTLYAMGGGDSYSWNLTNGTLPDGLSLNNSTGEISGTVGSDTGCSNSSPYNFTVSAQSCGMTAYKGFSLTVIDPDCSSTASGGSGGSCSSINLFNRTGSDIYYIKGQVLLGFCIGTSSCTLFSNNSSVAMSSGECVALYESRNWWGRCRNFIGIITYNDALSADADNDCTVKYNGGLSDE
;
A
#
# COMPACT_ATOMS: atom_id res chain seq x y z
N MET A 1 14.36 83.50 20.05
CA MET A 1 13.36 82.42 20.12
C MET A 1 11.97 83.04 20.10
N ASN A 2 11.32 83.12 18.94
CA ASN A 2 9.95 83.59 18.84
C ASN A 2 9.01 82.54 19.46
N LYS A 3 8.66 82.72 20.74
CA LYS A 3 7.54 82.00 21.35
C LYS A 3 6.25 82.59 20.78
N LYS A 4 5.78 82.06 19.65
CA LYS A 4 4.40 82.28 19.19
C LYS A 4 3.49 81.63 20.24
N GLY A 5 2.88 82.45 21.10
CA GLY A 5 1.84 81.99 22.01
C GLY A 5 0.63 81.53 21.19
N PHE A 6 0.10 80.36 21.51
CA PHE A 6 -1.14 79.86 20.93
C PHE A 6 -2.26 80.87 21.18
N THR A 7 -2.97 81.26 20.13
CA THR A 7 -4.10 82.15 20.26
C THR A 7 -5.28 81.38 20.87
N LEU A 8 -6.09 82.06 21.69
CA LEU A 8 -7.26 81.45 22.32
C LEU A 8 -8.26 80.88 21.29
N ILE A 9 -8.23 81.44 20.07
CA ILE A 9 -9.00 80.97 18.91
C ILE A 9 -8.50 79.62 18.39
N GLU A 10 -7.18 79.41 18.29
CA GLU A 10 -6.62 78.11 17.88
C GLU A 10 -6.98 77.01 18.88
N LEU A 11 -6.94 77.31 20.19
CA LEU A 11 -7.37 76.37 21.23
C LEU A 11 -8.88 76.05 21.12
N ALA A 12 -9.71 77.08 20.90
CA ALA A 12 -11.15 76.90 20.74
C ALA A 12 -11.50 76.07 19.50
N MET A 13 -10.82 76.29 18.37
CA MET A 13 -11.01 75.48 17.17
C MET A 13 -10.62 74.02 17.39
N VAL A 14 -9.51 73.75 18.08
CA VAL A 14 -9.09 72.38 18.41
C VAL A 14 -10.13 71.69 19.30
N LEU A 15 -10.65 72.37 20.32
CA LEU A 15 -11.68 71.80 21.20
C LEU A 15 -13.00 71.52 20.46
N VAL A 16 -13.40 72.39 19.53
CA VAL A 16 -14.58 72.16 18.69
C VAL A 16 -14.36 70.95 17.77
N ILE A 17 -13.19 70.84 17.14
CA ILE A 17 -12.84 69.70 16.28
C ILE A 17 -12.81 68.39 17.08
N VAL A 18 -12.17 68.38 18.26
CA VAL A 18 -12.14 67.21 19.15
C VAL A 18 -13.54 66.85 19.64
N GLY A 19 -14.36 67.83 20.03
CA GLY A 19 -15.74 67.59 20.44
C GLY A 19 -16.59 67.00 19.32
N LEU A 20 -16.40 67.46 18.08
CA LEU A 20 -17.11 66.95 16.90
C LEU A 20 -16.63 65.55 16.51
N LEU A 21 -15.32 65.28 16.58
CA LEU A 21 -14.74 63.95 16.35
C LEU A 21 -15.18 62.95 17.42
N LEU A 22 -15.23 63.34 18.69
CA LEU A 22 -15.74 62.49 19.77
C LEU A 22 -17.25 62.25 19.61
N GLY A 23 -18.03 63.27 19.28
CA GLY A 23 -19.47 63.13 19.04
C GLY A 23 -19.80 62.16 17.90
N LEU A 24 -19.09 62.26 16.77
CA LEU A 24 -19.26 61.34 15.64
C LEU A 24 -18.64 59.96 15.90
N GLY A 25 -17.52 59.90 16.63
CA GLY A 25 -16.82 58.65 16.94
C GLY A 25 -17.58 57.75 17.91
N LEU A 26 -18.26 58.33 18.91
CA LEU A 26 -18.99 57.57 19.93
C LEU A 26 -20.18 56.78 19.35
N THR A 27 -20.89 57.31 18.35
CA THR A 27 -22.02 56.61 17.73
C THR A 27 -21.56 55.40 16.93
N ALA A 28 -20.50 55.54 16.12
CA ALA A 28 -19.90 54.44 15.38
C ALA A 28 -19.26 53.39 16.31
N PHE A 29 -18.59 53.84 17.38
CA PHE A 29 -17.96 52.95 18.35
C PHE A 29 -18.99 52.05 19.05
N SER A 30 -20.17 52.57 19.39
CA SER A 30 -21.23 51.79 20.05
C SER A 30 -21.73 50.61 19.19
N ILE A 31 -21.85 50.81 17.86
CA ILE A 31 -22.27 49.77 16.92
C ILE A 31 -21.18 48.72 16.75
N LEU A 32 -19.91 49.14 16.68
CA LEU A 32 -18.77 48.23 16.56
C LEU A 32 -18.60 47.36 17.81
N VAL A 33 -18.79 47.94 19.01
CA VAL A 33 -18.77 47.19 20.27
C VAL A 33 -19.88 46.14 20.31
N LYS A 34 -21.11 46.50 19.93
CA LYS A 34 -22.22 45.53 19.86
C LYS A 34 -21.91 44.38 18.89
N ARG A 35 -21.44 44.67 17.68
CA ARG A 35 -21.06 43.64 16.69
C ARG A 35 -19.94 42.74 17.21
N ALA A 36 -18.93 43.30 17.89
CA ALA A 36 -17.85 42.53 18.48
C ALA A 36 -18.37 41.60 19.58
N LYS A 37 -19.27 42.08 20.44
CA LYS A 37 -19.88 41.30 21.50
C LYS A 37 -20.77 40.17 20.97
N VAL A 38 -21.64 40.44 19.99
CA VAL A 38 -22.46 39.41 19.34
C VAL A 38 -21.58 38.30 18.73
N LYS A 39 -20.48 38.69 18.07
CA LYS A 39 -19.51 37.73 17.53
C LYS A 39 -18.86 36.90 18.63
N GLU A 40 -18.40 37.53 19.71
CA GLU A 40 -17.81 36.86 20.87
C GLU A 40 -18.83 35.90 21.53
N THR A 41 -20.07 36.33 21.75
CA THR A 41 -21.14 35.49 22.28
C THR A 41 -21.37 34.26 21.39
N LYS A 42 -21.38 34.42 20.07
CA LYS A 42 -21.52 33.30 19.11
C LYS A 42 -20.36 32.31 19.21
N GLU A 43 -19.12 32.79 19.36
CA GLU A 43 -17.95 31.93 19.57
C GLU A 43 -18.05 31.16 20.90
N LYS A 44 -18.55 31.79 21.97
CA LYS A 44 -18.76 31.13 23.27
C LYS A 44 -19.87 30.08 23.24
N VAL A 45 -21.01 30.37 22.61
CA VAL A 45 -22.10 29.39 22.39
C VAL A 45 -21.59 28.21 21.57
N ASN A 46 -20.85 28.48 20.48
CA ASN A 46 -20.23 27.42 19.69
C ASN A 46 -19.28 26.56 20.52
N ALA A 47 -18.37 27.18 21.30
CA ALA A 47 -17.43 26.46 22.14
C ALA A 47 -18.13 25.61 23.22
N ALA A 48 -19.25 26.09 23.77
CA ALA A 48 -20.06 25.31 24.70
C ALA A 48 -20.72 24.09 24.03
N VAL A 49 -21.25 24.24 22.81
CA VAL A 49 -21.79 23.11 22.03
C VAL A 49 -20.70 22.07 21.73
N GLU A 50 -19.51 22.49 21.29
CA GLU A 50 -18.40 21.58 21.05
C GLU A 50 -17.91 20.88 22.33
N ALA A 51 -17.97 21.55 23.49
CA ALA A 51 -17.65 20.93 24.77
C ALA A 51 -18.68 19.85 25.16
N VAL A 52 -19.97 20.10 24.93
CA VAL A 52 -21.03 19.10 25.12
C VAL A 52 -20.80 17.91 24.18
N LEU A 53 -20.57 18.15 22.88
CA LEU A 53 -20.26 17.11 21.91
C LEU A 53 -19.05 16.26 22.34
N GLY A 54 -17.94 16.88 22.72
CA GLY A 54 -16.75 16.16 23.17
C GLY A 54 -16.97 15.33 24.45
N TYR A 55 -17.80 15.82 25.38
CA TYR A 55 -18.20 15.02 26.55
C TYR A 55 -19.07 13.82 26.14
N THR A 56 -20.04 14.05 25.27
CA THR A 56 -20.95 13.03 24.76
C THR A 56 -20.22 11.96 23.97
N TYR A 57 -19.20 12.33 23.19
CA TYR A 57 -18.28 11.38 22.56
C TYR A 57 -17.60 10.43 23.55
N SER A 58 -17.11 11.02 24.64
CA SER A 58 -16.30 10.28 25.60
C SER A 58 -17.14 9.32 26.44
N THR A 59 -18.40 9.65 26.70
CA THR A 59 -19.27 8.97 27.69
C THR A 59 -20.50 8.27 27.10
N SER A 60 -20.83 8.50 25.83
CA SER A 60 -22.08 8.11 25.18
C SER A 60 -23.34 8.69 25.86
N LYS A 61 -23.19 9.80 26.60
CA LYS A 61 -24.27 10.45 27.36
C LYS A 61 -24.23 11.96 27.21
N LEU A 62 -25.39 12.59 27.27
CA LEU A 62 -25.44 14.04 27.44
C LEU A 62 -24.99 14.42 28.87
N PRO A 63 -24.26 15.54 29.04
CA PRO A 63 -23.94 16.06 30.36
C PRO A 63 -25.22 16.57 31.02
N ASP A 64 -25.40 16.29 32.32
CA ASP A 64 -26.43 16.93 33.13
C ASP A 64 -26.09 18.41 33.39
N LEU A 65 -27.01 19.15 34.02
CA LEU A 65 -26.83 20.60 34.31
C LEU A 65 -25.57 20.90 35.15
N THR A 66 -25.22 20.02 36.09
CA THR A 66 -24.03 20.21 36.93
C THR A 66 -22.76 19.94 36.13
N LYS A 67 -22.80 18.92 35.27
CA LYS A 67 -21.69 18.52 34.43
C LYS A 67 -21.43 19.53 33.32
N PHE A 68 -22.49 20.09 32.72
CA PHE A 68 -22.41 21.18 31.74
C PHE A 68 -21.55 22.33 32.27
N SER A 69 -21.83 22.80 33.49
CA SER A 69 -21.04 23.87 34.12
C SER A 69 -19.57 23.47 34.35
N SER A 70 -19.25 22.18 34.47
CA SER A 70 -17.86 21.73 34.67
C SER A 70 -17.06 21.59 33.37
N ILE A 71 -17.72 21.28 32.24
CA ILE A 71 -17.06 21.02 30.95
C ILE A 71 -16.96 22.29 30.09
N VAL A 72 -17.87 23.25 30.29
CA VAL A 72 -17.85 24.53 29.56
C VAL A 72 -16.87 25.49 30.22
N ARG A 73 -15.81 25.84 29.48
CA ARG A 73 -14.77 26.77 29.93
C ARG A 73 -15.28 28.20 30.15
N GLU A 74 -16.04 28.71 29.18
CA GLU A 74 -16.57 30.07 29.18
C GLU A 74 -18.07 30.02 29.45
N LYS A 75 -18.47 30.11 30.73
CA LYS A 75 -19.86 29.93 31.15
C LYS A 75 -20.75 31.13 30.88
N LYS A 76 -20.14 32.25 30.49
CA LYS A 76 -20.80 33.55 30.36
C LYS A 76 -20.58 34.14 28.99
N ASP A 77 -21.59 34.80 28.45
CA ASP A 77 -21.51 35.53 27.18
C ASP A 77 -20.62 36.79 27.27
N ALA A 78 -20.58 37.59 26.19
CA ALA A 78 -19.80 38.84 26.13
C ALA A 78 -20.39 39.99 27.00
N TYR A 79 -21.57 39.78 27.59
CA TYR A 79 -22.26 40.69 28.49
C TYR A 79 -22.25 40.22 29.96
N GLY A 80 -21.62 39.08 30.24
CA GLY A 80 -21.43 38.54 31.58
C GLY A 80 -22.62 37.73 32.11
N LYS A 81 -23.55 37.33 31.24
CA LYS A 81 -24.72 36.50 31.55
C LYS A 81 -24.41 35.03 31.33
N ASP A 82 -24.98 34.16 32.16
CA ASP A 82 -24.74 32.72 32.05
C ASP A 82 -25.39 32.15 30.78
N LEU A 83 -24.69 31.20 30.16
CA LEU A 83 -25.23 30.41 29.05
C LEU A 83 -26.33 29.48 29.56
N VAL A 84 -27.35 29.31 28.74
CA VAL A 84 -28.50 28.44 29.01
C VAL A 84 -28.32 27.13 28.27
N TYR A 85 -28.54 26.02 28.97
CA TYR A 85 -28.43 24.66 28.43
C TYR A 85 -29.72 23.89 28.70
N ILE A 86 -30.32 23.41 27.63
CA ILE A 86 -31.57 22.63 27.63
C ILE A 86 -31.25 21.31 26.97
N TYR A 87 -31.56 20.18 27.62
CA TYR A 87 -31.26 18.85 27.06
C TYR A 87 -32.34 17.85 27.38
N ASP A 88 -32.44 16.83 26.54
CA ASP A 88 -33.36 15.71 26.75
C ASP A 88 -32.74 14.68 27.70
N SER A 89 -33.38 14.44 28.85
CA SER A 89 -32.89 13.44 29.81
C SER A 89 -33.23 12.00 29.49
N GLY A 90 -34.11 11.77 28.51
CA GLY A 90 -34.36 10.46 27.92
C GLY A 90 -33.16 9.89 27.17
N LEU A 91 -32.17 10.73 26.82
CA LEU A 91 -30.93 10.36 26.14
C LEU A 91 -29.85 9.85 27.12
N THR A 92 -30.22 8.88 27.96
CA THR A 92 -29.27 8.16 28.83
C THR A 92 -28.33 7.22 28.07
N ASP A 93 -28.75 6.78 26.89
CA ASP A 93 -27.97 6.18 25.80
C ASP A 93 -28.62 6.65 24.50
N TYR A 94 -27.96 7.56 23.78
CA TYR A 94 -28.53 8.15 22.57
C TYR A 94 -28.39 7.25 21.34
N CYS A 95 -27.57 6.19 21.37
CA CYS A 95 -27.40 5.29 20.23
C CYS A 95 -28.61 4.38 20.01
N GLY A 96 -29.36 4.05 21.07
CA GLY A 96 -30.59 3.24 21.00
C GLY A 96 -31.87 4.04 20.79
N ARG A 97 -31.79 5.36 20.61
CA ARG A 97 -32.94 6.27 20.52
C ARG A 97 -33.00 6.91 19.15
N LEU A 98 -34.21 7.02 18.60
CA LEU A 98 -34.46 7.71 17.32
C LEU A 98 -35.22 9.03 17.50
N ASN A 99 -35.86 9.22 18.66
CA ASN A 99 -36.68 10.38 18.93
C ASN A 99 -36.26 11.06 20.23
N THR A 100 -36.50 12.36 20.31
CA THR A 100 -36.36 13.16 21.53
C THR A 100 -37.67 13.91 21.78
N HIS A 101 -37.79 14.51 22.95
CA HIS A 101 -38.91 15.32 23.38
C HIS A 101 -38.76 16.79 23.00
N ILE A 102 -37.62 17.21 22.43
CA ILE A 102 -37.38 18.63 22.13
C ILE A 102 -37.61 18.88 20.64
N THR A 103 -38.49 19.83 20.36
CA THR A 103 -38.72 20.37 19.02
C THR A 103 -38.35 21.86 19.00
N VAL A 104 -37.66 22.30 17.96
CA VAL A 104 -37.33 23.72 17.75
C VAL A 104 -38.17 24.26 16.60
N GLU A 105 -38.85 25.39 16.84
CA GLU A 105 -39.61 26.12 15.83
C GLU A 105 -38.93 27.46 15.54
N ILE A 106 -38.64 27.73 14.26
CA ILE A 106 -38.06 29.00 13.82
C ILE A 106 -39.18 29.95 13.38
N CYS A 107 -39.31 31.07 14.06
CA CYS A 107 -40.43 32.00 13.95
C CYS A 107 -40.02 33.32 13.25
N SER A 108 -40.73 33.70 12.19
CA SER A 108 -40.54 35.02 11.53
C SER A 108 -41.40 36.14 12.12
N ASP A 109 -42.32 35.82 13.04
CA ASP A 109 -43.19 36.78 13.70
C ASP A 109 -43.45 36.38 15.17
N ALA A 110 -43.95 37.34 15.96
CA ALA A 110 -44.14 37.18 17.41
C ALA A 110 -45.19 36.14 17.80
N ALA A 111 -46.22 35.95 16.97
CA ALA A 111 -47.29 35.00 17.24
C ALA A 111 -46.81 33.56 17.04
N CYS A 112 -45.89 33.36 16.08
CA CYS A 112 -45.33 32.07 15.71
C CYS A 112 -46.41 30.99 15.56
N THR A 113 -47.44 31.31 14.79
CA THR A 113 -48.54 30.39 14.45
C THR A 113 -48.23 29.55 13.21
N SER A 114 -47.22 29.94 12.43
CA SER A 114 -46.73 29.21 11.25
C SER A 114 -45.21 29.37 11.18
N PRO A 115 -44.45 28.49 11.86
CA PRO A 115 -42.99 28.59 11.86
C PRO A 115 -42.42 28.39 10.45
N THR A 116 -41.36 29.12 10.16
CA THR A 116 -40.60 29.01 8.91
C THR A 116 -39.91 27.66 8.76
N GLN A 117 -39.51 27.07 9.89
CA GLN A 117 -38.90 25.74 9.96
C GLN A 117 -39.26 25.09 11.29
N THR A 118 -39.54 23.80 11.27
CA THR A 118 -39.66 22.96 12.46
C THR A 118 -38.55 21.92 12.42
N VAL A 119 -37.74 21.86 13.47
CA VAL A 119 -36.66 20.90 13.67
C VAL A 119 -37.07 19.97 14.80
N GLU A 120 -37.43 18.74 14.46
CA GLU A 120 -37.79 17.71 15.43
C GLU A 120 -36.53 16.99 15.96
N ASN A 121 -36.70 16.21 17.03
CA ASN A 121 -35.68 15.32 17.56
C ASN A 121 -34.37 16.02 17.96
N VAL A 122 -34.50 17.21 18.56
CA VAL A 122 -33.36 17.98 19.08
C VAL A 122 -32.84 17.32 20.35
N ALA A 123 -31.55 17.04 20.43
CA ALA A 123 -30.95 16.37 21.59
C ALA A 123 -30.65 17.37 22.72
N PHE A 124 -30.07 18.53 22.35
CA PHE A 124 -29.82 19.62 23.27
C PHE A 124 -29.72 20.97 22.55
N ILE A 125 -29.87 22.04 23.33
CA ILE A 125 -29.81 23.44 22.90
C ILE A 125 -28.89 24.20 23.86
N VAL A 126 -28.01 25.05 23.31
CA VAL A 126 -27.24 26.04 24.06
C VAL A 126 -27.62 27.42 23.53
N LEU A 127 -27.95 28.35 24.42
CA LEU A 127 -28.33 29.71 24.04
C LEU A 127 -27.81 30.78 24.99
N SER A 128 -27.76 32.02 24.50
CA SER A 128 -27.47 33.24 25.26
C SER A 128 -28.48 34.32 24.91
N GLY A 129 -28.98 35.02 25.93
CA GLY A 129 -29.89 36.17 25.78
C GLY A 129 -29.20 37.50 25.46
N ASP A 130 -27.91 37.46 25.10
CA ASP A 130 -27.06 38.59 24.72
C ASP A 130 -27.23 39.87 25.57
N GLY A 131 -27.25 41.06 24.95
CA GLY A 131 -27.16 42.35 25.65
C GLY A 131 -28.43 42.79 26.39
N ASN A 132 -29.62 42.37 25.94
CA ASN A 132 -30.91 42.72 26.54
C ASN A 132 -31.42 41.67 27.53
N PHE A 133 -30.85 40.46 27.53
CA PHE A 133 -31.29 39.34 28.34
C PHE A 133 -32.71 38.86 28.03
N ASN A 134 -33.18 39.04 26.79
CA ASN A 134 -34.54 38.71 26.36
C ASN A 134 -34.71 37.22 26.00
N ASN A 135 -34.21 36.34 26.85
CA ASN A 135 -34.32 34.91 26.68
C ASN A 135 -35.77 34.43 26.90
N GLN A 136 -36.41 33.89 25.86
CA GLN A 136 -37.79 33.39 25.90
C GLN A 136 -37.94 32.00 26.56
N THR A 137 -36.92 31.56 27.30
CA THR A 137 -36.92 30.30 28.06
C THR A 137 -36.75 30.55 29.55
N ALA A 138 -37.18 29.60 30.39
CA ALA A 138 -37.08 29.71 31.85
C ALA A 138 -35.65 29.56 32.40
N GLY A 139 -34.65 29.40 31.52
CA GLY A 139 -33.25 29.15 31.87
C GLY A 139 -32.81 27.73 31.50
N SER A 140 -31.69 27.29 32.08
CA SER A 140 -31.19 25.92 31.87
C SER A 140 -32.13 24.91 32.50
N GLU A 141 -32.43 23.83 31.79
CA GLU A 141 -33.42 22.86 32.24
C GLU A 141 -33.16 21.45 31.68
N GLU A 142 -33.74 20.48 32.38
CA GLU A 142 -33.84 19.10 31.94
C GLU A 142 -35.23 18.86 31.34
N VAL A 143 -35.29 18.30 30.13
CA VAL A 143 -36.55 17.99 29.43
C VAL A 143 -36.80 16.50 29.44
N SER A 144 -37.93 16.08 30.01
CA SER A 144 -38.35 14.67 30.08
C SER A 144 -39.72 14.40 29.43
N THR A 145 -40.35 15.42 28.86
CA THR A 145 -41.66 15.37 28.19
C THR A 145 -41.66 16.34 27.02
N ASP A 146 -42.49 16.11 26.01
CA ASP A 146 -42.53 16.91 24.78
C ASP A 146 -42.55 18.42 25.07
N LYS A 147 -41.59 19.13 24.48
CA LYS A 147 -41.36 20.55 24.66
C LYS A 147 -40.94 21.20 23.35
N THR A 148 -41.70 22.21 22.97
CA THR A 148 -41.37 23.07 21.83
C THR A 148 -40.64 24.32 22.32
N ILE A 149 -39.45 24.57 21.77
CA ILE A 149 -38.68 25.78 21.97
C ILE A 149 -38.81 26.66 20.73
N LYS A 150 -39.25 27.90 20.93
CA LYS A 150 -39.41 28.88 19.86
C LYS A 150 -38.15 29.73 19.74
N VAL A 151 -37.58 29.79 18.54
CA VAL A 151 -36.43 30.61 18.19
C VAL A 151 -36.91 31.64 17.17
N TYR A 152 -36.77 32.92 17.48
CA TYR A 152 -37.24 33.97 16.59
C TYR A 152 -36.11 34.48 15.69
N GLU A 153 -36.44 34.87 14.46
CA GLU A 153 -35.48 35.53 13.58
C GLU A 153 -35.06 36.90 14.14
N TYR A 154 -33.85 37.32 13.77
CA TYR A 154 -33.30 38.59 14.24
C TYR A 154 -34.22 39.78 13.90
N GLY A 155 -34.54 40.60 14.90
CA GLY A 155 -35.35 41.80 14.73
C GLY A 155 -36.86 41.58 14.88
N VAL A 156 -37.31 40.35 15.14
CA VAL A 156 -38.70 40.08 15.51
C VAL A 156 -38.95 40.64 16.92
N ASN A 157 -39.99 41.42 17.06
CA ASN A 157 -40.35 42.08 18.31
C ASN A 157 -41.24 41.16 19.16
N VAL A 158 -40.73 40.66 20.29
CA VAL A 158 -41.44 39.68 21.14
C VAL A 158 -41.50 40.20 22.58
N ASP A 159 -42.67 40.09 23.20
CA ASP A 159 -42.89 40.38 24.62
C ASP A 159 -43.68 39.23 25.26
N ASN A 160 -42.99 38.15 25.58
CA ASN A 160 -43.57 36.96 26.21
C ASN A 160 -42.90 36.63 27.57
N TYR A 161 -42.03 37.50 28.10
CA TYR A 161 -41.35 37.29 29.37
C TYR A 161 -41.78 38.32 30.43
N SER A 162 -42.52 37.85 31.44
CA SER A 162 -43.13 38.69 32.48
C SER A 162 -42.15 39.37 33.44
N GLY A 163 -40.85 39.06 33.36
CA GLY A 163 -39.79 39.64 34.20
C GLY A 163 -39.10 40.89 33.62
N ASP A 164 -39.37 41.25 32.36
CA ASP A 164 -38.94 42.49 31.73
C ASP A 164 -40.08 43.52 31.80
N PHE A 165 -39.74 44.79 31.93
CA PHE A 165 -40.63 45.94 32.00
C PHE A 165 -41.47 46.13 30.72
N ALA A 166 -42.40 45.25 30.33
CA ALA A 166 -43.43 45.45 29.29
C ALA A 166 -42.99 46.18 27.99
N ARG A 167 -41.69 46.11 27.66
CA ARG A 167 -41.08 46.80 26.54
C ARG A 167 -40.87 45.76 25.48
N VAL A 168 -41.56 45.94 24.37
CA VAL A 168 -41.37 45.13 23.18
C VAL A 168 -39.96 45.39 22.64
N GLU A 169 -39.09 44.40 22.76
CA GLU A 169 -37.70 44.47 22.28
C GLU A 169 -37.48 43.49 21.12
N ALA A 170 -36.50 43.81 20.27
CA ALA A 170 -36.15 42.99 19.14
C ALA A 170 -35.38 41.76 19.64
N TYR A 171 -35.79 40.58 19.19
CA TYR A 171 -35.13 39.31 19.48
C TYR A 171 -33.75 39.27 18.84
N ASP A 172 -32.73 39.03 19.65
CA ASP A 172 -31.33 38.97 19.26
C ASP A 172 -30.54 37.86 20.00
N ASP A 173 -31.25 36.91 20.61
CA ASP A 173 -30.65 35.74 21.25
C ASP A 173 -29.81 34.93 20.26
N ILE A 174 -28.68 34.41 20.74
CA ILE A 174 -27.86 33.48 19.97
C ILE A 174 -28.17 32.08 20.45
N VAL A 175 -28.83 31.30 19.60
CA VAL A 175 -29.24 29.92 19.87
C VAL A 175 -28.48 28.97 18.94
N LYS A 176 -28.02 27.84 19.48
CA LYS A 176 -27.52 26.70 18.70
C LYS A 176 -28.06 25.42 19.29
N TRP A 177 -28.43 24.49 18.43
CA TRP A 177 -28.95 23.17 18.82
C TRP A 177 -28.19 22.07 18.08
N VAL A 178 -28.33 20.85 18.57
CA VAL A 178 -27.84 19.64 17.92
C VAL A 178 -28.96 18.60 17.92
N THR A 179 -29.22 17.99 16.77
CA THR A 179 -30.24 16.92 16.66
C THR A 179 -29.68 15.55 17.04
N ILE A 180 -30.55 14.60 17.34
CA ILE A 180 -30.13 13.21 17.57
C ILE A 180 -29.49 12.59 16.31
N GLU A 181 -29.95 13.00 15.12
CA GLU A 181 -29.38 12.57 13.85
C GLU A 181 -27.95 13.09 13.67
N GLU A 182 -27.69 14.35 14.02
CA GLU A 182 -26.33 14.91 14.01
C GLU A 182 -25.41 14.22 15.03
N LEU A 183 -25.94 13.80 16.19
CA LEU A 183 -25.19 12.98 17.16
C LEU A 183 -24.85 11.60 16.59
N HIS A 184 -25.77 10.95 15.88
CA HIS A 184 -25.54 9.66 15.23
C HIS A 184 -24.57 9.75 14.05
N GLU A 185 -24.65 10.83 13.27
CA GLU A 185 -23.79 11.04 12.11
C GLU A 185 -22.35 11.33 12.52
N LYS A 186 -22.17 12.11 13.59
CA LYS A 186 -20.85 12.51 14.05
C LYS A 186 -20.10 11.39 14.78
N GLU A 187 -20.76 10.47 15.53
CA GLU A 187 -20.03 9.56 16.42
C GLU A 187 -20.71 8.20 16.73
N ALA A 188 -19.95 7.11 16.56
CA ALA A 188 -19.99 5.79 17.23
C ALA A 188 -21.31 4.96 17.33
N CYS A 189 -22.48 5.51 17.02
CA CYS A 189 -23.75 4.76 17.06
C CYS A 189 -24.00 3.92 15.81
N LYS A 190 -23.19 4.08 14.75
CA LYS A 190 -23.23 3.16 13.61
C LYS A 190 -22.68 1.81 14.07
N PRO A 191 -23.35 0.69 13.77
CA PRO A 191 -22.87 -0.62 14.15
C PRO A 191 -21.47 -0.82 13.59
N LEU A 192 -20.58 -1.37 14.43
CA LEU A 192 -19.22 -1.72 14.05
C LEU A 192 -19.28 -2.59 12.78
N LYS A 193 -18.51 -2.23 11.76
CA LYS A 193 -18.55 -2.89 10.46
C LYS A 193 -17.16 -2.94 9.84
N ILE A 194 -16.82 -4.09 9.26
CA ILE A 194 -15.63 -4.24 8.41
C ILE A 194 -15.98 -3.79 6.98
N ASP A 195 -15.17 -2.89 6.44
CA ASP A 195 -15.35 -2.29 5.12
C ASP A 195 -14.21 -2.68 4.16
N ASN A 196 -14.43 -2.42 2.87
CA ASN A 196 -13.45 -2.57 1.79
C ASN A 196 -12.82 -3.96 1.60
N TYR A 197 -13.26 -4.98 2.35
CA TYR A 197 -12.75 -6.35 2.30
C TYR A 197 -12.91 -7.05 0.94
N GLN A 198 -13.81 -6.56 0.08
CA GLN A 198 -14.01 -7.07 -1.29
C GLN A 198 -13.09 -6.42 -2.33
N ASN A 199 -12.44 -5.29 -1.98
CA ASN A 199 -11.67 -4.47 -2.92
C ASN A 199 -10.22 -4.29 -2.43
N LEU A 200 -9.64 -5.34 -1.83
CA LEU A 200 -8.21 -5.33 -1.52
C LEU A 200 -7.39 -5.42 -2.82
N PRO A 201 -6.19 -4.81 -2.87
CA PRO A 201 -5.31 -4.91 -4.04
C PRO A 201 -4.98 -6.37 -4.36
N ASP A 202 -4.85 -6.69 -5.65
CA ASP A 202 -4.30 -7.98 -6.07
C ASP A 202 -2.86 -8.10 -5.58
N ALA A 203 -2.51 -9.25 -5.01
CA ALA A 203 -1.15 -9.59 -4.62
C ALA A 203 -0.40 -10.25 -5.80
N VAL A 204 0.92 -10.29 -5.72
CA VAL A 204 1.77 -11.03 -6.66
C VAL A 204 2.61 -12.03 -5.87
N GLU A 205 2.69 -13.26 -6.35
CA GLU A 205 3.52 -14.32 -5.79
C GLU A 205 4.97 -13.88 -5.57
N ASP A 206 5.55 -14.27 -4.43
CA ASP A 206 6.90 -13.91 -3.94
C ASP A 206 7.22 -12.42 -3.86
N THR A 207 6.18 -11.57 -3.86
CA THR A 207 6.34 -10.13 -3.63
C THR A 207 5.83 -9.74 -2.24
N PRO A 208 6.44 -8.70 -1.63
CA PRO A 208 5.89 -8.10 -0.42
C PRO A 208 4.49 -7.56 -0.65
N TYR A 209 3.57 -7.89 0.24
CA TYR A 209 2.19 -7.42 0.22
C TYR A 209 1.88 -6.63 1.50
N SER A 210 1.14 -5.53 1.35
CA SER A 210 0.62 -4.75 2.46
C SER A 210 -0.70 -4.11 2.05
N ALA A 211 -1.79 -4.49 2.71
CA ALA A 211 -3.09 -3.88 2.50
C ALA A 211 -3.82 -3.72 3.83
N LYS A 212 -4.59 -2.64 3.96
CA LYS A 212 -5.34 -2.35 5.17
C LYS A 212 -6.82 -2.69 4.99
N VAL A 213 -7.35 -3.45 5.94
CA VAL A 213 -8.79 -3.65 6.10
C VAL A 213 -9.36 -2.46 6.88
N SER A 214 -10.39 -1.82 6.32
CA SER A 214 -11.01 -0.63 6.92
C SER A 214 -12.17 -0.99 7.83
N VAL A 215 -12.49 -0.12 8.76
CA VAL A 215 -13.58 -0.29 9.74
C VAL A 215 -14.35 1.02 9.83
N SER A 216 -15.68 0.93 9.94
CA SER A 216 -16.56 2.04 10.28
C SER A 216 -17.51 1.65 11.42
N GLY A 217 -18.11 2.65 12.06
CA GLY A 217 -18.93 2.44 13.24
C GLY A 217 -18.12 2.10 14.49
N GLY A 218 -18.80 1.88 15.61
CA GLY A 218 -18.17 1.69 16.92
C GLY A 218 -17.24 2.84 17.35
N LYS A 219 -16.47 2.61 18.42
CA LYS A 219 -15.55 3.60 19.00
C LYS A 219 -14.08 3.18 18.85
N PRO A 220 -13.25 3.95 18.10
CA PRO A 220 -11.81 3.65 18.00
C PRO A 220 -11.09 3.80 19.36
N PRO A 221 -9.90 3.18 19.55
CA PRO A 221 -9.16 2.38 18.58
C PRO A 221 -9.79 1.01 18.29
N TYR A 222 -9.60 0.53 17.07
CA TYR A 222 -10.02 -0.81 16.63
C TYR A 222 -8.85 -1.79 16.74
N THR A 223 -9.14 -3.01 17.19
CA THR A 223 -8.17 -4.09 17.32
C THR A 223 -8.65 -5.31 16.56
N PHE A 224 -7.91 -5.73 15.55
CA PHE A 224 -8.18 -6.93 14.76
C PHE A 224 -7.65 -8.19 15.46
N GLY A 225 -8.30 -9.31 15.18
CA GLY A 225 -7.92 -10.62 15.70
C GLY A 225 -8.58 -11.76 14.93
N THR A 226 -8.57 -12.93 15.55
CA THR A 226 -9.26 -14.12 15.03
C THR A 226 -10.47 -14.47 15.89
N TRP A 227 -11.59 -14.75 15.24
CA TRP A 227 -12.81 -15.21 15.89
C TRP A 227 -12.61 -16.63 16.45
N ASN A 228 -12.88 -16.82 17.73
CA ASN A 228 -12.81 -18.13 18.38
C ASN A 228 -13.97 -18.30 19.36
N SER A 229 -14.74 -19.38 19.20
CA SER A 229 -15.83 -19.79 20.12
C SER A 229 -16.79 -18.65 20.53
N GLY A 230 -17.12 -17.73 19.62
CA GLY A 230 -18.11 -16.68 19.86
C GLY A 230 -17.57 -15.34 20.36
N SER A 231 -16.25 -15.13 20.37
CA SER A 231 -15.64 -13.83 20.66
C SER A 231 -14.39 -13.59 19.82
N CYS A 232 -14.05 -12.32 19.63
CA CYS A 232 -12.85 -11.87 18.95
C CYS A 232 -11.63 -11.96 19.85
N ASN A 233 -10.72 -12.90 19.54
CA ASN A 233 -9.44 -13.00 20.24
C ASN A 233 -8.40 -12.11 19.54
N THR A 234 -8.11 -10.95 20.14
CA THR A 234 -7.13 -9.96 19.64
C THR A 234 -5.67 -10.33 19.90
N GLY A 235 -5.41 -11.36 20.71
CA GLY A 235 -4.07 -11.92 20.93
C GLY A 235 -3.66 -12.96 19.88
N SER A 236 -4.63 -13.56 19.19
CA SER A 236 -4.42 -14.49 18.09
C SER A 236 -4.57 -13.79 16.75
N ARG A 237 -3.74 -14.15 15.78
CA ARG A 237 -3.69 -13.54 14.45
C ARG A 237 -3.67 -14.62 13.39
N TRP A 238 -4.38 -14.38 12.29
CA TRP A 238 -4.29 -15.25 11.13
C TRP A 238 -2.89 -15.14 10.52
N SER A 239 -2.32 -16.28 10.13
CA SER A 239 -1.09 -16.38 9.38
C SER A 239 -1.19 -17.54 8.40
N GLY A 240 -0.83 -17.32 7.14
CA GLY A 240 -0.84 -18.33 6.08
C GLY A 240 -0.28 -17.75 4.80
N TYR A 241 0.25 -18.59 3.90
CA TYR A 241 0.79 -18.15 2.60
C TYR A 241 1.83 -17.02 2.71
N GLY A 242 2.63 -17.01 3.79
CA GLY A 242 3.61 -15.97 4.10
C GLY A 242 3.04 -14.59 4.50
N LEU A 243 1.71 -14.49 4.67
CA LEU A 243 1.00 -13.29 5.12
C LEU A 243 0.50 -13.44 6.56
N SER A 244 0.26 -12.31 7.22
CA SER A 244 -0.28 -12.23 8.57
C SER A 244 -1.19 -11.02 8.76
N LEU A 245 -2.31 -11.20 9.49
CA LEU A 245 -3.20 -10.11 9.89
C LEU A 245 -2.67 -9.45 11.16
N GLN A 246 -2.36 -8.16 11.09
CA GLN A 246 -1.90 -7.35 12.21
C GLN A 246 -3.08 -6.75 12.99
N SER A 247 -2.82 -6.36 14.24
CA SER A 247 -3.86 -5.84 15.14
C SER A 247 -4.46 -4.50 14.70
N ASP A 248 -3.78 -3.76 13.84
CA ASP A 248 -4.21 -2.47 13.28
C ASP A 248 -4.95 -2.61 11.94
N GLY A 249 -5.23 -3.85 11.51
CA GLY A 249 -5.98 -4.19 10.31
C GLY A 249 -5.13 -4.33 9.05
N TYR A 250 -3.80 -4.23 9.14
CA TYR A 250 -2.94 -4.51 8.00
C TYR A 250 -2.74 -6.02 7.81
N ILE A 251 -2.90 -6.48 6.57
CA ILE A 251 -2.45 -7.80 6.13
C ILE A 251 -1.09 -7.60 5.48
N THR A 252 -0.04 -8.21 6.05
CA THR A 252 1.35 -7.97 5.64
C THR A 252 2.16 -9.25 5.57
N GLY A 253 3.17 -9.25 4.71
CA GLY A 253 4.12 -10.35 4.57
C GLY A 253 4.68 -10.43 3.16
N THR A 254 5.26 -11.58 2.81
CA THR A 254 5.63 -11.91 1.43
C THR A 254 4.74 -13.05 1.00
N VAL A 255 4.00 -12.87 -0.11
CA VAL A 255 3.10 -13.90 -0.63
C VAL A 255 3.93 -15.12 -0.99
N ASN A 256 3.55 -16.31 -0.51
CA ASN A 256 4.26 -17.54 -0.82
C ASN A 256 3.26 -18.68 -1.04
N PHE A 257 3.21 -19.18 -2.26
CA PHE A 257 2.46 -20.38 -2.63
C PHE A 257 3.35 -21.64 -2.64
N ASP A 258 4.67 -21.51 -2.82
CA ASP A 258 5.62 -22.62 -2.92
C ASP A 258 5.78 -23.49 -1.67
N ASN A 259 5.58 -22.93 -0.47
CA ASN A 259 5.99 -23.55 0.79
C ASN A 259 4.85 -24.18 1.60
N ASP A 260 3.60 -24.14 1.13
CA ASP A 260 2.49 -24.73 1.86
C ASP A 260 2.12 -26.10 1.26
N SER A 261 2.08 -27.12 2.10
CA SER A 261 1.81 -28.53 1.70
C SER A 261 0.49 -28.78 0.94
N ASN A 262 -0.33 -27.75 0.75
CA ASN A 262 -1.61 -27.76 0.04
C ASN A 262 -1.70 -26.78 -1.14
N ALA A 263 -0.68 -25.94 -1.37
CA ALA A 263 -0.65 -24.97 -2.46
C ALA A 263 0.57 -25.27 -3.32
N GLY A 264 0.37 -25.72 -4.55
CA GLY A 264 1.45 -25.70 -5.53
C GLY A 264 1.75 -24.26 -5.96
N SER A 265 2.80 -24.09 -6.78
CA SER A 265 2.99 -22.92 -7.63
C SER A 265 1.68 -22.52 -8.32
N ILE A 266 1.45 -21.23 -8.60
CA ILE A 266 0.25 -20.78 -9.31
C ILE A 266 0.28 -21.29 -10.77
N THR A 267 -0.25 -22.49 -10.99
CA THR A 267 -0.23 -23.16 -12.30
C THR A 267 -1.25 -22.58 -13.28
N ASP A 268 -2.39 -22.10 -12.78
CA ASP A 268 -3.58 -21.71 -13.57
C ASP A 268 -3.76 -20.20 -13.72
N CYS A 269 -2.66 -19.42 -13.65
CA CYS A 269 -2.66 -17.97 -13.86
C CYS A 269 -3.42 -17.11 -12.85
N SER A 270 -4.04 -17.72 -11.85
CA SER A 270 -4.73 -17.03 -10.75
C SER A 270 -4.72 -17.88 -9.49
N GLY A 271 -4.44 -17.25 -8.36
CA GLY A 271 -4.60 -17.83 -7.03
C GLY A 271 -5.51 -16.97 -6.15
N GLU A 272 -6.02 -17.54 -5.08
CA GLU A 272 -6.77 -16.81 -4.06
C GLU A 272 -6.26 -17.22 -2.66
N ILE A 273 -6.01 -16.22 -1.81
CA ILE A 273 -5.71 -16.42 -0.39
C ILE A 273 -6.95 -16.06 0.41
N THR A 274 -7.40 -16.97 1.26
CA THR A 274 -8.50 -16.73 2.20
C THR A 274 -7.96 -16.49 3.61
N VAL A 275 -8.22 -15.30 4.14
CA VAL A 275 -7.98 -14.94 5.53
C VAL A 275 -9.23 -15.31 6.32
N ASP A 276 -9.19 -16.41 7.05
CA ASP A 276 -10.34 -16.95 7.77
C ASP A 276 -10.48 -16.42 9.20
N ASN A 277 -11.71 -16.50 9.71
CA ASN A 277 -12.10 -16.10 11.06
C ASN A 277 -11.72 -14.66 11.41
N VAL A 278 -11.85 -13.72 10.46
CA VAL A 278 -11.52 -12.31 10.73
C VAL A 278 -12.54 -11.72 11.69
N CYS A 279 -12.05 -10.97 12.68
CA CYS A 279 -12.88 -10.18 13.57
C CYS A 279 -12.20 -8.86 13.95
N VAL A 280 -13.02 -7.91 14.40
CA VAL A 280 -12.57 -6.64 14.95
C VAL A 280 -13.30 -6.32 16.24
N LYS A 281 -12.57 -5.76 17.19
CA LYS A 281 -13.05 -5.27 18.48
C LYS A 281 -12.80 -3.77 18.60
N ASP A 282 -13.76 -3.02 19.11
CA ASP A 282 -13.61 -1.59 19.38
C ASP A 282 -13.17 -1.30 20.84
N SER A 283 -13.03 -0.03 21.20
CA SER A 283 -12.58 0.38 22.54
C SER A 283 -13.63 0.22 23.65
N LEU A 284 -14.92 0.11 23.30
CA LEU A 284 -16.02 -0.15 24.23
C LEU A 284 -16.24 -1.65 24.46
N GLY A 285 -15.65 -2.48 23.60
CA GLY A 285 -15.71 -3.92 23.66
C GLY A 285 -16.71 -4.54 22.69
N ASP A 286 -17.28 -3.75 21.78
CA ASP A 286 -18.11 -4.26 20.69
C ASP A 286 -17.26 -5.08 19.72
N GLU A 287 -17.79 -6.21 19.28
CA GLU A 287 -17.08 -7.18 18.45
C GLU A 287 -17.93 -7.57 17.25
N ILE A 288 -17.31 -7.68 16.08
CA ILE A 288 -17.96 -8.20 14.86
C ILE A 288 -17.03 -9.13 14.10
N ASN A 289 -17.62 -10.12 13.41
CA ASN A 289 -16.94 -11.10 12.56
C ASN A 289 -17.59 -11.23 11.18
N THR A 290 -18.19 -10.16 10.68
CA THR A 290 -18.79 -10.10 9.34
C THR A 290 -18.02 -9.12 8.46
N PRO A 291 -17.40 -9.60 7.35
CA PRO A 291 -17.38 -11.00 6.91
C PRO A 291 -16.52 -11.88 7.82
N SER A 292 -16.79 -13.19 7.82
CA SER A 292 -15.98 -14.16 8.57
C SER A 292 -14.65 -14.46 7.88
N SER A 293 -14.56 -14.18 6.57
CA SER A 293 -13.34 -14.36 5.79
C SER A 293 -13.15 -13.23 4.77
N ILE A 294 -11.88 -13.01 4.40
CA ILE A 294 -11.47 -12.01 3.42
C ILE A 294 -10.65 -12.72 2.34
N THR A 295 -10.98 -12.48 1.07
CA THR A 295 -10.27 -13.08 -0.07
C THR A 295 -9.33 -12.05 -0.69
N ILE A 296 -8.09 -12.46 -0.93
CA ILE A 296 -7.08 -11.69 -1.67
C ILE A 296 -6.79 -12.44 -2.96
N LYS A 297 -6.97 -11.77 -4.09
CA LYS A 297 -6.58 -12.33 -5.40
C LYS A 297 -5.08 -12.27 -5.56
N VAL A 298 -4.50 -13.32 -6.11
CA VAL A 298 -3.07 -13.44 -6.31
C VAL A 298 -2.77 -13.70 -7.78
N LYS A 299 -1.86 -12.92 -8.32
CA LYS A 299 -1.31 -13.09 -9.66
C LYS A 299 0.03 -13.84 -9.57
N PRO A 300 0.36 -14.67 -10.56
CA PRO A 300 1.68 -15.27 -10.65
C PRO A 300 2.76 -14.20 -10.84
N GLN A 301 4.03 -14.58 -10.61
CA GLN A 301 5.18 -13.72 -10.88
C GLN A 301 5.21 -13.26 -12.36
N PRO A 302 5.81 -12.10 -12.69
CA PRO A 302 6.01 -11.70 -14.08
C PRO A 302 6.88 -12.71 -14.86
N VAL A 303 6.52 -12.97 -16.11
CA VAL A 303 7.31 -13.85 -16.99
C VAL A 303 8.70 -13.25 -17.24
N LYS A 304 9.74 -14.09 -17.16
CA LYS A 304 11.14 -13.73 -17.46
C LYS A 304 11.84 -14.86 -18.19
N ILE A 305 12.51 -14.56 -19.30
CA ILE A 305 13.38 -15.52 -20.00
C ILE A 305 14.72 -15.58 -19.26
N LEU A 306 15.13 -16.78 -18.86
CA LEU A 306 16.34 -17.07 -18.09
C LEU A 306 17.56 -17.35 -18.97
N THR A 307 17.35 -17.83 -20.20
CA THR A 307 18.44 -18.06 -21.14
C THR A 307 19.11 -16.73 -21.48
N GLU A 308 20.40 -16.61 -21.15
CA GLU A 308 21.18 -15.39 -21.38
C GLU A 308 22.00 -15.44 -22.67
N VAL A 309 22.54 -16.61 -23.02
CA VAL A 309 23.41 -16.83 -24.18
C VAL A 309 23.03 -18.12 -24.90
N LEU A 310 23.30 -18.16 -26.20
CA LEU A 310 23.14 -19.36 -27.02
C LEU A 310 24.51 -19.95 -27.37
N PRO A 311 24.66 -21.28 -27.34
CA PRO A 311 25.82 -21.97 -27.88
C PRO A 311 26.09 -21.59 -29.34
N THR A 312 27.35 -21.63 -29.75
CA THR A 312 27.72 -21.42 -31.16
C THR A 312 27.20 -22.60 -32.00
N ALA A 313 26.63 -22.30 -33.17
CA ALA A 313 26.22 -23.33 -34.12
C ALA A 313 27.27 -23.53 -35.21
N TYR A 314 27.31 -24.71 -35.82
CA TYR A 314 28.24 -25.05 -36.89
C TYR A 314 27.47 -25.44 -38.15
N GLU A 315 27.92 -24.95 -39.29
CA GLU A 315 27.32 -25.25 -40.58
C GLU A 315 27.28 -26.77 -40.85
N GLY A 316 26.16 -27.26 -41.38
CA GLY A 316 25.94 -28.68 -41.67
C GLY A 316 25.80 -29.58 -40.44
N SER A 317 25.88 -29.03 -39.23
CA SER A 317 25.73 -29.77 -37.97
C SER A 317 24.33 -29.60 -37.38
N ASP A 318 23.89 -30.60 -36.63
CA ASP A 318 22.67 -30.49 -35.84
C ASP A 318 22.86 -29.51 -34.68
N TYR A 319 21.84 -28.72 -34.43
CA TYR A 319 21.75 -27.79 -33.32
C TYR A 319 20.48 -28.10 -32.52
N ASN A 320 20.60 -28.16 -31.20
CA ASN A 320 19.47 -28.37 -30.29
C ASN A 320 19.72 -27.62 -28.98
N VAL A 321 18.91 -26.59 -28.72
CA VAL A 321 18.98 -25.79 -27.49
C VAL A 321 17.58 -25.40 -27.03
N THR A 322 17.27 -25.62 -25.76
CA THR A 322 16.00 -25.22 -25.15
C THR A 322 16.11 -23.86 -24.47
N LEU A 323 15.14 -22.98 -24.72
CA LEU A 323 14.99 -21.71 -24.00
C LEU A 323 14.23 -21.92 -22.70
N TYR A 324 14.73 -21.34 -21.61
CA TYR A 324 14.11 -21.42 -20.30
C TYR A 324 13.47 -20.09 -19.91
N ALA A 325 12.30 -20.16 -19.29
CA ALA A 325 11.59 -19.03 -18.71
C ALA A 325 11.07 -19.38 -17.31
N MET A 326 10.81 -18.37 -16.50
CA MET A 326 10.17 -18.46 -15.19
C MET A 326 9.02 -17.44 -15.09
N GLY A 327 8.15 -17.59 -14.09
CA GLY A 327 6.99 -16.73 -13.85
C GLY A 327 5.83 -16.99 -14.81
N GLY A 328 4.68 -16.36 -14.57
CA GLY A 328 3.42 -16.79 -15.18
C GLY A 328 2.97 -18.14 -14.61
N GLY A 329 2.26 -18.92 -15.42
CA GLY A 329 1.88 -20.30 -15.10
C GLY A 329 2.75 -21.30 -15.86
N ASP A 330 2.48 -22.59 -15.67
CA ASP A 330 3.38 -23.70 -16.09
C ASP A 330 3.57 -23.86 -17.60
N SER A 331 2.70 -23.27 -18.43
CA SER A 331 2.75 -23.38 -19.89
C SER A 331 3.17 -22.08 -20.57
N TYR A 332 4.23 -22.13 -21.38
CA TYR A 332 4.74 -21.01 -22.15
C TYR A 332 4.48 -21.15 -23.65
N SER A 333 4.08 -20.07 -24.29
CA SER A 333 4.04 -19.93 -25.74
C SER A 333 5.23 -19.11 -26.21
N TRP A 334 6.08 -19.71 -27.04
CA TRP A 334 7.27 -19.11 -27.59
C TRP A 334 7.02 -18.63 -29.02
N ASN A 335 7.58 -17.47 -29.38
CA ASN A 335 7.47 -16.95 -30.73
C ASN A 335 8.72 -16.15 -31.13
N LEU A 336 9.07 -16.20 -32.42
CA LEU A 336 10.08 -15.35 -33.02
C LEU A 336 9.42 -14.02 -33.44
N THR A 337 9.80 -12.94 -32.80
CA THR A 337 9.12 -11.63 -32.95
C THR A 337 9.88 -10.66 -33.84
N ASN A 338 11.21 -10.83 -33.95
CA ASN A 338 12.06 -10.03 -34.83
C ASN A 338 13.31 -10.82 -35.25
N GLY A 339 13.87 -10.50 -36.43
CA GLY A 339 15.00 -11.22 -37.01
C GLY A 339 14.62 -12.59 -37.57
N THR A 340 15.62 -13.37 -37.96
CA THR A 340 15.46 -14.72 -38.50
C THR A 340 16.48 -15.65 -37.84
N LEU A 341 16.08 -16.90 -37.62
CA LEU A 341 17.03 -17.96 -37.30
C LEU A 341 17.88 -18.28 -38.54
N PRO A 342 19.09 -18.84 -38.37
CA PRO A 342 19.84 -19.44 -39.47
C PRO A 342 18.98 -20.44 -40.25
N ASP A 343 19.24 -20.57 -41.55
CA ASP A 343 18.55 -21.53 -42.39
C ASP A 343 18.66 -22.94 -41.80
N GLY A 344 17.58 -23.72 -41.89
CA GLY A 344 17.52 -25.07 -41.34
C GLY A 344 17.24 -25.16 -39.83
N LEU A 345 17.27 -24.05 -39.09
CA LEU A 345 16.82 -24.00 -37.69
C LEU A 345 15.39 -23.49 -37.56
N SER A 346 14.67 -24.01 -36.56
CA SER A 346 13.31 -23.60 -36.22
C SER A 346 13.10 -23.51 -34.72
N LEU A 347 12.20 -22.63 -34.27
CA LEU A 347 11.77 -22.54 -32.88
C LEU A 347 10.47 -23.33 -32.70
N ASN A 348 10.45 -24.25 -31.74
CA ASN A 348 9.24 -24.92 -31.31
C ASN A 348 8.45 -24.01 -30.36
N ASN A 349 7.26 -23.58 -30.78
CA ASN A 349 6.44 -22.63 -30.04
C ASN A 349 5.93 -23.15 -28.68
N SER A 350 5.89 -24.46 -28.44
CA SER A 350 5.37 -25.04 -27.18
C SER A 350 6.47 -25.43 -26.20
N THR A 351 7.66 -25.80 -26.70
CA THR A 351 8.77 -26.23 -25.83
C THR A 351 9.85 -25.16 -25.68
N GLY A 352 9.91 -24.16 -26.58
CA GLY A 352 10.99 -23.18 -26.62
C GLY A 352 12.30 -23.74 -27.18
N GLU A 353 12.28 -24.94 -27.75
CA GLU A 353 13.44 -25.59 -28.36
C GLU A 353 13.77 -24.96 -29.72
N ILE A 354 15.02 -24.53 -29.90
CA ILE A 354 15.58 -24.17 -31.20
C ILE A 354 16.34 -25.38 -31.72
N SER A 355 15.83 -26.00 -32.77
CA SER A 355 16.44 -27.21 -33.33
C SER A 355 16.38 -27.30 -34.85
N GLY A 356 17.28 -28.14 -35.39
CA GLY A 356 17.41 -28.44 -36.82
C GLY A 356 18.86 -28.65 -37.22
N THR A 357 19.10 -28.82 -38.52
CA THR A 357 20.45 -28.87 -39.08
C THR A 357 20.76 -27.51 -39.68
N VAL A 358 21.87 -26.89 -39.29
CA VAL A 358 22.26 -25.57 -39.80
C VAL A 358 22.52 -25.68 -41.30
N GLY A 359 21.76 -24.90 -42.08
CA GLY A 359 21.82 -24.88 -43.53
C GLY A 359 23.22 -24.53 -44.02
N SER A 360 23.61 -25.14 -45.15
CA SER A 360 24.87 -24.83 -45.81
C SER A 360 24.71 -23.65 -46.77
N ASP A 361 25.53 -22.61 -46.61
CA ASP A 361 25.69 -21.55 -47.61
C ASP A 361 26.69 -22.01 -48.68
N THR A 362 26.54 -21.50 -49.90
CA THR A 362 27.37 -21.86 -51.05
C THR A 362 28.70 -21.09 -51.11
N GLY A 363 29.23 -20.64 -49.97
CA GLY A 363 30.52 -19.96 -49.90
C GLY A 363 31.08 -19.79 -48.49
N CYS A 364 32.41 -19.74 -48.38
CA CYS A 364 33.10 -19.52 -47.12
C CYS A 364 32.78 -18.13 -46.54
N SER A 365 31.83 -18.06 -45.62
CA SER A 365 31.64 -16.89 -44.77
C SER A 365 31.41 -17.31 -43.31
N ASN A 366 32.31 -16.89 -42.40
CA ASN A 366 31.94 -16.82 -40.99
C ASN A 366 30.81 -15.79 -40.89
N SER A 367 29.58 -16.26 -40.71
CA SER A 367 28.43 -15.37 -40.70
C SER A 367 28.54 -14.36 -39.55
N SER A 368 28.24 -13.09 -39.85
CA SER A 368 27.96 -12.09 -38.81
C SER A 368 26.80 -12.64 -37.95
N PRO A 369 26.83 -12.47 -36.62
CA PRO A 369 25.90 -13.22 -35.77
C PRO A 369 24.44 -12.94 -36.12
N TYR A 370 23.64 -14.00 -36.16
CA TYR A 370 22.20 -13.93 -36.37
C TYR A 370 21.55 -13.34 -35.14
N ASN A 371 21.08 -12.11 -35.26
CA ASN A 371 20.39 -11.41 -34.19
C ASN A 371 18.88 -11.58 -34.34
N PHE A 372 18.26 -12.16 -33.34
CA PHE A 372 16.81 -12.36 -33.33
C PHE A 372 16.23 -12.10 -31.94
N THR A 373 14.93 -11.87 -31.88
CA THR A 373 14.21 -11.64 -30.61
C THR A 373 13.09 -12.65 -30.48
N VAL A 374 13.07 -13.33 -29.35
CA VAL A 374 11.99 -14.24 -29.00
C VAL A 374 11.10 -13.61 -27.92
N SER A 375 9.83 -14.01 -27.92
CA SER A 375 8.90 -13.75 -26.82
C SER A 375 8.51 -15.04 -26.12
N ALA A 376 8.44 -15.01 -24.80
CA ALA A 376 7.78 -16.03 -23.98
C ALA A 376 6.51 -15.45 -23.38
N GLN A 377 5.36 -16.07 -23.64
CA GLN A 377 4.08 -15.64 -23.12
C GLN A 377 3.48 -16.71 -22.20
N SER A 378 3.03 -16.28 -21.01
CA SER A 378 2.27 -17.10 -20.07
C SER A 378 1.30 -16.20 -19.29
N CYS A 379 0.08 -16.66 -19.04
CA CYS A 379 -0.95 -15.91 -18.28
C CYS A 379 -1.26 -14.49 -18.80
N GLY A 380 -1.19 -14.28 -20.12
CA GLY A 380 -1.38 -12.96 -20.73
C GLY A 380 -0.22 -11.97 -20.49
N MET A 381 0.83 -12.40 -19.80
CA MET A 381 2.08 -11.65 -19.62
C MET A 381 3.10 -12.09 -20.67
N THR A 382 3.96 -11.18 -21.12
CA THR A 382 4.94 -11.45 -22.17
C THR A 382 6.31 -10.90 -21.80
N ALA A 383 7.33 -11.75 -21.91
CA ALA A 383 8.73 -11.37 -21.83
C ALA A 383 9.36 -11.40 -23.22
N TYR A 384 10.31 -10.50 -23.47
CA TYR A 384 11.10 -10.47 -24.71
C TYR A 384 12.59 -10.62 -24.38
N LYS A 385 13.31 -11.37 -25.21
CA LYS A 385 14.77 -11.50 -25.11
C LYS A 385 15.39 -11.51 -26.50
N GLY A 386 16.39 -10.65 -26.68
CA GLY A 386 17.25 -10.65 -27.87
C GLY A 386 18.38 -11.66 -27.70
N PHE A 387 18.61 -12.47 -28.73
CA PHE A 387 19.71 -13.43 -28.82
C PHE A 387 20.59 -13.12 -30.02
N SER A 388 21.85 -13.53 -29.89
CA SER A 388 22.87 -13.42 -30.94
C SER A 388 23.48 -14.80 -31.11
N LEU A 389 23.17 -15.46 -32.23
CA LEU A 389 23.67 -16.79 -32.55
C LEU A 389 24.81 -16.68 -33.57
N THR A 390 26.01 -17.11 -33.17
CA THR A 390 27.15 -17.19 -34.08
C THR A 390 27.11 -18.52 -34.80
N VAL A 391 27.20 -18.50 -36.13
CA VAL A 391 27.35 -19.71 -36.96
C VAL A 391 28.75 -19.72 -37.56
N ILE A 392 29.49 -20.78 -37.27
CA ILE A 392 30.85 -21.01 -37.78
C ILE A 392 30.79 -22.02 -38.92
N ASP A 393 31.36 -21.64 -40.06
CA ASP A 393 31.68 -22.56 -41.15
C ASP A 393 33.04 -23.22 -40.85
N PRO A 394 33.11 -24.54 -40.60
CA PRO A 394 34.38 -25.23 -40.39
C PRO A 394 35.29 -25.20 -41.63
N ASP A 395 34.73 -25.11 -42.85
CA ASP A 395 35.45 -25.12 -44.12
C ASP A 395 36.10 -23.75 -44.42
N CYS A 396 35.62 -22.68 -43.79
CA CYS A 396 36.22 -21.33 -43.81
C CYS A 396 37.64 -21.24 -43.23
N SER A 397 38.13 -22.28 -42.55
CA SER A 397 39.41 -22.23 -41.84
C SER A 397 40.64 -22.60 -42.68
N SER A 398 40.50 -22.90 -43.98
CA SER A 398 41.60 -23.41 -44.81
C SER A 398 42.18 -22.39 -45.80
N THR A 399 43.11 -21.55 -45.35
CA THR A 399 44.26 -21.19 -46.19
C THR A 399 45.40 -22.19 -45.96
N ALA A 400 45.18 -23.45 -46.32
CA ALA A 400 46.25 -24.38 -46.71
C ALA A 400 45.65 -25.66 -47.30
N SER A 401 46.15 -25.99 -48.48
CA SER A 401 45.86 -27.17 -49.29
C SER A 401 46.05 -28.52 -48.58
N GLY A 402 45.08 -29.42 -48.76
CA GLY A 402 45.29 -30.85 -48.98
C GLY A 402 45.46 -31.76 -47.75
N GLY A 403 44.44 -32.58 -47.48
CA GLY A 403 44.56 -33.75 -46.60
C GLY A 403 43.21 -34.31 -46.18
N SER A 404 42.87 -35.51 -46.66
CA SER A 404 41.66 -36.25 -46.30
C SER A 404 41.59 -36.62 -44.81
N GLY A 405 40.39 -36.52 -44.24
CA GLY A 405 39.94 -37.25 -43.05
C GLY A 405 40.07 -36.48 -41.73
N GLY A 406 38.94 -36.01 -41.19
CA GLY A 406 38.88 -35.42 -39.86
C GLY A 406 37.50 -35.61 -39.22
N SER A 407 37.40 -36.58 -38.31
CA SER A 407 36.31 -36.69 -37.34
C SER A 407 36.79 -36.19 -35.98
N CYS A 408 35.84 -35.58 -35.25
CA CYS A 408 35.81 -35.20 -33.84
C CYS A 408 36.52 -33.89 -33.39
N SER A 409 35.67 -33.08 -32.76
CA SER A 409 35.83 -31.81 -32.07
C SER A 409 37.00 -31.82 -31.07
N SER A 410 38.01 -31.04 -31.36
CA SER A 410 39.10 -30.73 -30.42
C SER A 410 38.74 -29.53 -29.55
N ILE A 411 38.73 -29.67 -28.22
CA ILE A 411 38.75 -28.51 -27.32
C ILE A 411 40.18 -27.95 -27.28
N ASN A 412 40.35 -26.68 -27.67
CA ASN A 412 41.62 -25.96 -27.50
C ASN A 412 41.61 -25.20 -26.18
N LEU A 413 42.44 -25.63 -25.24
CA LEU A 413 42.63 -24.93 -23.97
C LEU A 413 43.63 -23.79 -24.14
N PHE A 414 43.14 -22.56 -24.25
CA PHE A 414 43.99 -21.37 -24.30
C PHE A 414 44.27 -20.84 -22.89
N ASN A 415 45.55 -20.74 -22.53
CA ASN A 415 45.95 -19.97 -21.36
C ASN A 415 45.81 -18.47 -21.68
N ARG A 416 44.88 -17.78 -21.01
CA ARG A 416 44.74 -16.31 -21.13
C ARG A 416 45.84 -15.65 -20.31
N THR A 417 47.06 -15.58 -20.84
CA THR A 417 48.11 -14.77 -20.21
C THR A 417 47.83 -13.29 -20.45
N GLY A 418 47.14 -12.68 -19.50
CA GLY A 418 47.07 -11.25 -19.27
C GLY A 418 47.16 -11.00 -17.77
N SER A 419 48.39 -10.87 -17.27
CA SER A 419 48.80 -10.28 -15.97
C SER A 419 48.02 -10.70 -14.72
N ASP A 420 48.51 -11.76 -14.06
CA ASP A 420 48.97 -11.79 -12.66
C ASP A 420 48.79 -13.18 -12.04
N ILE A 421 49.74 -14.09 -12.30
CA ILE A 421 50.02 -15.20 -11.38
C ILE A 421 51.54 -15.41 -11.31
N TYR A 422 52.06 -15.30 -10.08
CA TYR A 422 53.46 -15.45 -9.71
C TYR A 422 54.00 -16.84 -10.06
N TYR A 423 55.14 -16.86 -10.76
CA TYR A 423 55.99 -18.04 -10.96
C TYR A 423 57.00 -18.18 -9.82
N ILE A 424 57.06 -19.34 -9.16
CA ILE A 424 58.32 -19.84 -8.57
C ILE A 424 58.42 -21.37 -8.78
N LYS A 425 59.34 -21.77 -9.67
CA LYS A 425 59.91 -23.11 -9.91
C LYS A 425 58.91 -24.28 -9.99
N GLY A 426 58.40 -24.71 -11.14
CA GLY A 426 58.99 -24.66 -12.48
C GLY A 426 58.42 -25.83 -13.29
N GLN A 427 57.10 -25.79 -13.50
CA GLN A 427 56.29 -26.41 -14.57
C GLN A 427 54.83 -26.37 -14.08
N VAL A 428 54.03 -25.41 -14.56
CA VAL A 428 52.56 -25.56 -14.48
C VAL A 428 52.19 -26.50 -15.62
N LEU A 429 52.11 -27.76 -15.25
CA LEU A 429 51.71 -28.85 -16.10
C LEU A 429 50.28 -29.17 -15.71
N LEU A 430 49.31 -28.66 -16.49
CA LEU A 430 47.93 -29.12 -16.36
C LEU A 430 47.92 -30.61 -16.73
N GLY A 431 47.69 -31.44 -15.72
CA GLY A 431 47.55 -32.89 -15.87
C GLY A 431 46.08 -33.25 -15.86
N PHE A 432 45.62 -33.97 -16.87
CA PHE A 432 44.23 -34.43 -16.98
C PHE A 432 44.17 -35.95 -16.85
N CYS A 433 43.05 -36.47 -16.34
CA CYS A 433 42.77 -37.90 -16.30
C CYS A 433 41.55 -38.21 -17.15
N ILE A 434 41.70 -39.15 -18.07
CA ILE A 434 40.59 -39.79 -18.79
C ILE A 434 40.47 -41.19 -18.20
N GLY A 435 39.40 -41.45 -17.44
CA GLY A 435 39.00 -42.78 -16.98
C GLY A 435 40.03 -43.64 -16.22
N THR A 436 41.17 -43.10 -15.77
CA THR A 436 42.26 -43.87 -15.15
C THR A 436 42.88 -43.11 -13.96
N SER A 437 43.59 -43.83 -13.09
CA SER A 437 44.22 -43.27 -11.87
C SER A 437 45.57 -42.56 -12.08
N SER A 438 45.93 -42.31 -13.34
CA SER A 438 47.21 -41.74 -13.77
C SER A 438 47.00 -40.46 -14.57
N CYS A 439 47.77 -39.40 -14.27
CA CYS A 439 47.66 -38.10 -14.96
C CYS A 439 48.51 -38.06 -16.24
N THR A 440 47.97 -37.53 -17.33
CA THR A 440 48.70 -37.26 -18.58
C THR A 440 49.04 -35.78 -18.69
N LEU A 441 50.26 -35.45 -19.11
CA LEU A 441 50.75 -34.08 -19.22
C LEU A 441 50.42 -33.48 -20.59
N PHE A 442 49.89 -32.27 -20.61
CA PHE A 442 49.64 -31.52 -21.85
C PHE A 442 50.43 -30.21 -21.86
N SER A 443 50.99 -29.85 -23.01
CA SER A 443 51.62 -28.56 -23.25
C SER A 443 50.70 -27.65 -24.08
N ASN A 444 50.99 -26.36 -24.14
CA ASN A 444 50.27 -25.36 -24.94
C ASN A 444 49.84 -25.92 -26.31
N ASN A 445 48.59 -25.69 -26.71
CA ASN A 445 47.94 -26.18 -27.94
C ASN A 445 47.72 -27.70 -28.03
N SER A 446 47.51 -28.36 -26.89
CA SER A 446 47.02 -29.73 -26.93
C SER A 446 45.50 -29.76 -27.07
N SER A 447 45.02 -30.64 -27.93
CA SER A 447 43.59 -30.94 -28.08
C SER A 447 43.22 -32.24 -27.38
N VAL A 448 42.06 -32.25 -26.74
CA VAL A 448 41.41 -33.47 -26.25
C VAL A 448 40.13 -33.65 -27.04
N ALA A 449 39.98 -34.81 -27.68
CA ALA A 449 38.74 -35.22 -28.32
C ALA A 449 37.85 -35.88 -27.26
N MET A 450 36.59 -35.44 -27.18
CA MET A 450 35.57 -36.00 -26.29
C MET A 450 34.36 -36.41 -27.12
N SER A 451 33.79 -37.58 -26.85
CA SER A 451 32.49 -37.99 -27.40
C SER A 451 31.33 -37.62 -26.47
N SER A 452 30.11 -37.64 -26.99
CA SER A 452 28.88 -37.40 -26.21
C SER A 452 28.82 -38.32 -24.97
N GLY A 453 28.54 -37.73 -23.80
CA GLY A 453 28.52 -38.43 -22.52
C GLY A 453 29.87 -38.61 -21.82
N GLU A 454 30.98 -38.17 -22.44
CA GLU A 454 32.29 -38.17 -21.77
C GLU A 454 32.49 -36.92 -20.89
N CYS A 455 33.22 -37.08 -19.79
CA CYS A 455 33.62 -36.00 -18.91
C CYS A 455 35.14 -36.03 -18.61
N VAL A 456 35.69 -34.87 -18.29
CA VAL A 456 37.10 -34.69 -17.93
C VAL A 456 37.18 -34.01 -16.57
N ALA A 457 37.87 -34.65 -15.62
CA ALA A 457 38.17 -34.07 -14.32
C ALA A 457 39.49 -33.30 -14.35
N LEU A 458 39.47 -32.09 -13.76
CA LEU A 458 40.60 -31.17 -13.70
C LEU A 458 41.28 -31.22 -12.33
N TYR A 459 42.62 -31.27 -12.34
CA TYR A 459 43.44 -31.26 -11.13
C TYR A 459 44.64 -30.30 -11.27
N GLU A 460 44.99 -29.57 -10.21
CA GLU A 460 46.08 -28.57 -10.27
C GLU A 460 47.47 -29.22 -10.23
N SER A 461 47.60 -30.42 -9.68
CA SER A 461 48.93 -31.03 -9.44
C SER A 461 48.92 -32.56 -9.44
N ARG A 462 50.13 -33.15 -9.42
CA ARG A 462 50.36 -34.59 -9.23
C ARG A 462 51.31 -34.84 -8.06
N ASN A 463 51.15 -35.96 -7.37
CA ASN A 463 52.13 -36.42 -6.38
C ASN A 463 53.33 -37.12 -7.03
N TRP A 464 54.34 -37.45 -6.23
CA TRP A 464 55.56 -38.15 -6.67
C TRP A 464 55.29 -39.51 -7.33
N TRP A 465 54.12 -40.11 -7.09
CA TRP A 465 53.69 -41.40 -7.64
C TRP A 465 52.84 -41.26 -8.91
N GLY A 466 52.76 -40.05 -9.50
CA GLY A 466 52.00 -39.80 -10.73
C GLY A 466 50.48 -39.74 -10.57
N ARG A 467 49.98 -39.65 -9.32
CA ARG A 467 48.54 -39.55 -9.02
C ARG A 467 48.11 -38.09 -8.89
N CYS A 468 46.91 -37.78 -9.37
CA CYS A 468 46.38 -36.42 -9.40
C CYS A 468 45.99 -35.92 -7.99
N ARG A 469 46.16 -34.61 -7.76
CA ARG A 469 45.86 -33.91 -6.50
C ARG A 469 45.32 -32.50 -6.79
N ASN A 470 44.54 -32.00 -5.83
CA ASN A 470 43.87 -30.70 -5.86
C ASN A 470 42.86 -30.61 -7.01
N PHE A 471 41.67 -31.18 -6.79
CA PHE A 471 40.57 -31.13 -7.74
C PHE A 471 40.13 -29.67 -7.98
N ILE A 472 39.97 -29.30 -9.24
CA ILE A 472 39.53 -27.96 -9.68
C ILE A 472 38.06 -27.98 -10.09
N GLY A 473 37.65 -28.99 -10.87
CA GLY A 473 36.31 -29.06 -11.46
C GLY A 473 36.17 -30.21 -12.45
N ILE A 474 34.95 -30.43 -12.94
CA ILE A 474 34.65 -31.36 -14.04
C ILE A 474 34.21 -30.52 -15.24
N ILE A 475 34.64 -30.93 -16.44
CA ILE A 475 34.12 -30.44 -17.71
C ILE A 475 33.45 -31.65 -18.36
N THR A 476 32.13 -31.62 -18.49
CA THR A 476 31.40 -32.56 -19.33
C THR A 476 31.43 -32.10 -20.79
N TYR A 477 31.16 -33.02 -21.72
CA TYR A 477 30.89 -32.68 -23.12
C TYR A 477 29.86 -31.53 -23.24
N ASN A 478 28.87 -31.51 -22.34
CA ASN A 478 27.82 -30.49 -22.29
C ASN A 478 28.25 -29.21 -21.56
N ASP A 479 29.14 -29.22 -20.56
CA ASP A 479 29.61 -27.98 -19.87
C ASP A 479 30.39 -27.04 -20.80
N ALA A 480 31.02 -27.58 -21.84
CA ALA A 480 31.59 -26.79 -22.92
C ALA A 480 30.52 -26.06 -23.77
N LEU A 481 29.24 -26.41 -23.57
CA LEU A 481 28.06 -25.99 -24.33
C LEU A 481 26.81 -25.70 -23.46
N SER A 482 26.92 -25.57 -22.11
CA SER A 482 25.90 -25.27 -21.06
C SER A 482 25.51 -26.41 -20.06
N ALA A 483 25.10 -26.03 -18.84
CA ALA A 483 24.77 -26.89 -17.68
C ALA A 483 23.47 -26.42 -16.98
N ASP A 484 22.59 -27.21 -16.35
CA ASP A 484 22.20 -28.65 -16.40
C ASP A 484 20.78 -28.80 -15.77
N ALA A 485 20.27 -30.05 -15.62
CA ALA A 485 19.49 -30.45 -14.44
C ALA A 485 19.75 -31.91 -13.95
N ASP A 486 20.41 -32.79 -14.72
CA ASP A 486 20.89 -34.10 -14.22
C ASP A 486 22.08 -34.69 -15.01
N ASN A 487 23.11 -33.87 -15.31
CA ASN A 487 24.34 -34.27 -16.02
C ASN A 487 25.19 -35.32 -15.23
N ASP A 488 24.90 -36.60 -15.41
CA ASP A 488 25.42 -37.68 -14.57
C ASP A 488 26.80 -38.20 -15.03
N CYS A 489 27.84 -37.86 -14.27
CA CYS A 489 29.15 -38.49 -14.31
C CYS A 489 29.89 -38.16 -13.01
N THR A 490 30.45 -39.18 -12.39
CA THR A 490 31.30 -38.99 -11.20
C THR A 490 32.70 -39.60 -11.45
N VAL A 491 33.83 -38.90 -11.11
CA VAL A 491 35.23 -39.45 -10.86
C VAL A 491 35.82 -39.39 -9.37
N LYS A 492 36.25 -40.49 -8.67
CA LYS A 492 36.65 -40.57 -7.21
C LYS A 492 37.86 -41.48 -7.13
N TYR A 493 38.85 -40.96 -6.43
CA TYR A 493 40.03 -41.68 -6.03
C TYR A 493 40.07 -41.76 -4.50
N ASN A 494 40.16 -42.97 -3.95
CA ASN A 494 39.93 -43.30 -2.54
C ASN A 494 38.50 -43.02 -2.01
N GLY A 495 37.50 -43.32 -2.83
CA GLY A 495 36.09 -43.29 -2.39
C GLY A 495 35.03 -43.73 -3.42
N GLY A 496 35.41 -44.04 -4.68
CA GLY A 496 34.53 -44.58 -5.74
C GLY A 496 33.41 -43.66 -6.22
N LEU A 497 32.83 -43.82 -7.41
CA LEU A 497 31.93 -42.79 -7.97
C LEU A 497 30.47 -43.13 -7.99
N SER A 498 29.64 -42.11 -7.89
CA SER A 498 28.21 -42.22 -7.66
C SER A 498 27.46 -41.04 -8.29
N ASP A 499 26.77 -41.32 -9.39
CA ASP A 499 25.48 -40.70 -9.72
C ASP A 499 24.38 -41.36 -8.88
N GLU A 500 23.34 -40.59 -8.56
CA GLU A 500 22.00 -41.15 -8.32
C GLU A 500 21.10 -40.82 -9.50
#